data_AF-A0A920JN17-F1
#
_entry.id   AF-A0A920JN17-F1
#
_cell.length_a   1.000
_cell.length_b   1.000
_cell.length_c   1.000
_cell.angle_alpha   90.00
_cell.angle_beta   90.00
_cell.angle_gamma   90.00
#
_symmetry.space_group_name_H-M   'P 1'
#
loop_
_entity.id
_entity.type
_entity.pdbx_description
1 polymer ?
#
loop_
_entity_poly.entity_id
_entity_poly.type
_entity_poly.pdbx_seq_one_letter_code
_entity_poly.pdbx_strand_id
1 'polypeptide(L)'
;MRDLFPNEKFPDACNNTLKILDRVEYEFEKDTYYLPDFPIEDSSKNVDEYLKEKVYQGAESLYGELSSELEERINYELEVIESKGICIIFFDCWRSYKLCKIKWN
;
A
#
# COMPACT_ATOMS: atom_id res chain seq x y z
N MET A 1 -16.57 -33.90 20.17
CA MET A 1 -15.48 -34.34 19.26
C MET A 1 -14.98 -35.73 19.61
N ARG A 2 -14.57 -36.00 20.85
CA ARG A 2 -14.13 -37.35 21.27
C ARG A 2 -15.24 -38.40 21.19
N ASP A 3 -16.51 -38.01 21.37
CA ASP A 3 -17.66 -38.93 21.17
C ASP A 3 -17.88 -39.32 19.70
N LEU A 4 -17.42 -38.48 18.76
CA LEU A 4 -17.51 -38.73 17.31
C LEU A 4 -16.29 -39.52 16.79
N PHE A 5 -15.15 -39.45 17.50
CA PHE A 5 -13.91 -40.15 17.18
C PHE A 5 -13.46 -40.99 18.39
N PRO A 6 -14.06 -42.19 18.58
CA PRO A 6 -13.69 -43.08 19.68
C PRO A 6 -12.26 -43.60 19.51
N ASN A 7 -11.49 -43.63 20.61
CA ASN A 7 -10.08 -44.07 20.62
C ASN A 7 -9.89 -45.52 20.14
N GLU A 8 -10.91 -46.38 20.24
CA GLU A 8 -10.85 -47.77 19.78
C GLU A 8 -10.80 -47.89 18.25
N LYS A 9 -11.44 -46.96 17.53
CA LYS A 9 -11.53 -46.97 16.06
C LYS A 9 -10.54 -46.01 15.41
N PHE A 10 -10.25 -44.89 16.09
CA PHE A 10 -9.32 -43.87 15.63
C PHE A 10 -8.45 -43.41 16.81
N PRO A 11 -7.40 -44.17 17.16
CA PRO A 11 -6.53 -43.83 18.27
C PRO A 11 -5.83 -42.50 17.99
N ASP A 12 -5.72 -41.67 19.03
CA ASP A 12 -5.01 -40.38 19.03
C ASP A 12 -5.51 -39.31 18.04
N ALA A 13 -6.63 -39.53 17.34
CA ALA A 13 -7.14 -38.58 16.36
C ALA A 13 -7.35 -37.18 16.97
N CYS A 14 -7.97 -37.11 18.15
CA CYS A 14 -8.17 -35.85 18.88
C CYS A 14 -6.91 -35.33 19.59
N ASN A 15 -5.91 -36.18 19.85
CA ASN A 15 -4.65 -35.76 20.47
C ASN A 15 -3.71 -35.16 19.43
N ASN A 16 -3.76 -35.65 18.19
CA ASN A 16 -2.97 -35.14 17.09
C ASN A 16 -3.37 -33.71 16.70
N THR A 17 -4.64 -33.31 16.86
CA THR A 17 -5.04 -31.92 16.65
C THR A 17 -4.42 -30.96 17.67
N LEU A 18 -4.23 -31.40 18.92
CA LEU A 18 -3.52 -30.63 19.95
C LEU A 18 -2.03 -30.56 19.65
N LYS A 19 -1.41 -31.69 19.24
CA LYS A 19 -0.01 -31.70 18.80
C LYS A 19 0.24 -30.80 17.59
N ILE A 20 -0.74 -30.61 16.71
CA ILE A 20 -0.65 -29.66 15.59
C ILE A 20 -0.74 -28.23 16.11
N LEU A 21 -1.68 -27.94 17.03
CA LEU A 21 -1.80 -26.63 17.66
C LEU A 21 -0.48 -26.21 18.33
N ASP A 22 0.14 -27.11 19.10
CA ASP A 22 1.40 -26.85 19.80
C ASP A 22 2.60 -26.64 18.87
N ARG A 23 2.49 -27.01 17.58
CA ARG A 23 3.53 -26.82 16.56
C ARG A 23 3.33 -25.57 15.71
N VAL A 24 2.17 -24.93 15.80
CA VAL A 24 1.85 -23.74 15.02
C VAL A 24 2.22 -22.52 15.85
N GLU A 25 3.43 -22.02 15.64
CA GLU A 25 3.84 -20.68 16.04
C GLU A 25 3.76 -19.80 14.79
N TYR A 26 2.78 -18.90 14.75
CA TYR A 26 2.64 -17.94 13.66
C TYR A 26 2.26 -16.59 14.23
N GLU A 27 3.12 -15.59 13.99
CA GLU A 27 2.86 -14.19 14.28
C GLU A 27 2.53 -13.47 12.98
N PHE A 28 1.40 -12.76 12.96
CA PHE A 28 1.09 -11.84 11.87
C PHE A 28 1.91 -10.58 12.07
N GLU A 29 2.86 -10.31 11.16
CA GLU A 29 3.48 -8.99 11.03
C GLU A 29 2.41 -7.99 10.56
N LYS A 30 1.79 -7.28 11.51
CA LYS A 30 0.72 -6.31 11.22
C LYS A 30 1.23 -4.94 10.77
N ASP A 31 2.50 -4.65 10.99
CA ASP A 31 3.05 -3.32 10.84
C ASP A 31 3.76 -3.08 9.49
N THR A 32 3.77 -4.09 8.60
CA THR A 32 4.44 -3.97 7.30
C THR A 32 3.43 -3.72 6.19
N TYR A 33 3.50 -2.54 5.58
CA TYR A 33 2.75 -2.23 4.36
C TYR A 33 3.49 -2.80 3.14
N TYR A 34 2.97 -3.89 2.57
CA TYR A 34 3.44 -4.41 1.30
C TYR A 34 2.78 -3.67 0.15
N LEU A 35 3.33 -2.52 -0.22
CA LEU A 35 2.90 -1.75 -1.39
C LEU A 35 3.63 -2.25 -2.64
N PRO A 36 2.93 -2.39 -3.78
CA PRO A 36 3.60 -2.72 -5.04
C PRO A 36 4.49 -1.57 -5.49
N ASP A 37 5.63 -1.89 -6.10
CA ASP A 37 6.51 -0.87 -6.67
C ASP A 37 5.82 -0.14 -7.82
N PHE A 38 5.92 1.19 -7.83
CA PHE A 38 5.45 1.99 -8.94
C PHE A 38 6.55 2.05 -10.03
N PRO A 39 6.27 1.64 -11.28
CA PRO A 39 7.28 1.65 -12.34
C PRO A 39 7.60 3.10 -12.73
N ILE A 40 8.77 3.58 -12.32
CA ILE A 40 9.33 4.85 -12.78
C ILE A 40 10.17 4.54 -14.03
N GLU A 41 9.89 5.23 -15.14
CA GLU A 41 10.64 5.06 -16.40
C GLU A 41 12.10 5.53 -16.27
N ASP A 42 12.36 6.46 -15.35
CA ASP A 42 13.66 7.03 -15.07
C ASP A 42 14.19 6.47 -13.75
N SER A 43 15.04 5.43 -13.85
CA SER A 43 15.64 4.73 -12.71
C SER A 43 16.49 5.62 -11.79
N SER A 44 16.73 6.86 -12.21
CA SER A 44 17.56 7.85 -11.55
C SER A 44 16.78 8.67 -10.50
N LYS A 45 15.45 8.62 -10.51
CA LYS A 45 14.59 9.44 -9.65
C LYS A 45 13.93 8.61 -8.56
N ASN A 46 13.89 9.16 -7.35
CA ASN A 46 13.09 8.60 -6.26
C ASN A 46 11.58 8.83 -6.55
N VAL A 47 10.71 7.98 -6.02
CA VAL A 47 9.24 8.11 -6.11
C VAL A 47 8.78 9.49 -5.65
N ASP A 48 9.41 10.02 -4.60
CA ASP A 48 9.06 11.31 -4.00
C ASP A 48 9.41 12.49 -4.93
N GLU A 49 10.58 12.44 -5.56
CA GLU A 49 11.00 13.44 -6.55
C GLU A 49 10.11 13.42 -7.79
N TYR A 50 9.74 12.22 -8.23
CA TYR A 50 8.81 12.05 -9.35
C TYR A 50 7.41 12.59 -9.01
N LEU A 51 6.95 12.40 -7.77
CA LEU A 51 5.68 12.95 -7.30
C LEU A 51 5.72 14.47 -7.30
N LYS A 52 6.79 15.06 -6.76
CA LYS A 52 6.98 16.51 -6.72
C LYS A 52 6.89 17.10 -8.12
N GLU A 53 7.63 16.56 -9.08
CA GLU A 53 7.60 17.02 -10.48
C GLU A 53 6.18 16.99 -11.07
N LYS A 54 5.43 15.89 -10.84
CA LYS A 54 4.06 15.73 -11.34
C LYS A 54 3.07 16.68 -10.69
N VAL A 55 3.21 16.95 -9.39
CA VAL A 55 2.37 17.89 -8.67
C VAL A 55 2.58 19.32 -9.17
N TYR A 56 3.83 19.74 -9.39
CA TYR A 56 4.12 21.06 -9.96
C TYR A 56 3.58 21.21 -11.40
N GLN A 57 3.78 20.20 -12.26
CA GLN A 57 3.21 20.18 -13.62
C GLN A 57 1.67 20.27 -13.60
N GLY A 58 1.03 19.55 -12.67
CA GLY A 58 -0.42 19.59 -12.50
C GLY A 58 -0.91 20.94 -11.97
N ALA A 59 -0.19 21.53 -11.01
CA ALA A 59 -0.53 22.82 -10.42
C ALA A 59 -0.41 23.95 -11.45
N GLU A 60 0.66 23.96 -12.25
CA GLU A 60 0.83 24.90 -13.37
C GLU A 60 -0.31 24.75 -14.40
N SER A 61 -0.70 23.52 -14.74
CA SER A 61 -1.82 23.28 -15.67
C SER A 61 -3.19 23.70 -15.12
N LEU A 62 -3.38 23.72 -13.79
CA LEU A 62 -4.67 24.04 -13.16
C LEU A 62 -4.80 25.52 -12.81
N TYR A 63 -3.73 26.12 -12.31
CA TYR A 63 -3.73 27.47 -11.74
C TYR A 63 -2.96 28.49 -12.60
N GLY A 64 -2.11 28.04 -13.53
CA GLY A 64 -1.25 28.91 -14.34
C GLY A 64 -0.12 29.49 -13.50
N GLU A 65 -0.38 30.61 -12.82
CA GLU A 65 0.62 31.32 -12.01
C GLU A 65 0.60 30.82 -10.55
N LEU A 66 1.74 30.29 -10.10
CA LEU A 66 1.89 29.80 -8.73
C LEU A 66 2.15 30.97 -7.78
N SER A 67 1.15 31.33 -6.98
CA SER A 67 1.34 32.27 -5.87
C SER A 67 2.20 31.63 -4.76
N SER A 68 2.87 32.47 -3.97
CA SER A 68 3.72 32.02 -2.86
C SER A 68 2.98 31.17 -1.83
N GLU A 69 1.70 31.50 -1.56
CA GLU A 69 0.84 30.72 -0.65
C GLU A 69 0.53 29.31 -1.19
N LEU A 70 0.32 29.18 -2.51
CA LEU A 70 0.10 27.88 -3.15
C LEU A 70 1.36 27.02 -3.10
N GLU A 71 2.52 27.62 -3.33
CA GLU A 71 3.79 26.91 -3.29
C GLU A 71 4.13 26.41 -1.88
N GLU A 72 3.91 27.23 -0.85
CA GLU A 72 4.05 26.81 0.56
C GLU A 72 3.13 25.64 0.89
N ARG A 73 1.87 25.69 0.44
CA ARG A 73 0.90 24.62 0.71
C ARG A 73 1.28 23.31 0.01
N ILE A 74 1.72 23.38 -1.25
CA ILE A 74 2.19 22.21 -2.01
C ILE A 74 3.39 21.57 -1.31
N ASN A 75 4.38 22.37 -0.89
CA ASN A 75 5.57 21.85 -0.22
C ASN A 75 5.23 21.19 1.12
N TYR A 76 4.33 21.80 1.91
CA TYR A 76 3.86 21.21 3.17
C TYR A 76 3.15 19.87 2.97
N GLU A 77 2.24 19.79 1.99
CA GLU A 77 1.54 18.54 1.69
C GLU A 77 2.51 17.45 1.20
N LEU A 78 3.47 17.79 0.35
CA LEU A 78 4.50 16.85 -0.12
C LEU A 78 5.35 16.31 1.02
N GLU A 79 5.77 17.16 1.96
CA GLU A 79 6.54 16.75 3.14
C GLU A 79 5.75 15.78 4.04
N VAL A 80 4.46 16.02 4.23
CA VAL A 80 3.58 15.14 5.01
C VAL A 80 3.38 13.78 4.32
N ILE A 81 3.34 13.75 2.98
CA ILE A 81 3.20 12.50 2.21
C ILE A 81 4.51 11.70 2.26
N GLU A 82 5.65 12.36 2.12
CA GLU A 82 6.99 11.75 2.19
C GLU A 82 7.24 11.16 3.59
N SER A 83 6.98 11.92 4.66
CA SER A 83 7.17 11.47 6.04
C SER A 83 6.33 10.24 6.42
N LYS A 84 5.21 10.00 5.73
CA LYS A 84 4.35 8.83 5.95
C LYS A 84 4.64 7.67 5.00
N GLY A 85 5.48 7.83 3.98
CA GLY A 85 5.77 6.80 2.99
C GLY A 85 4.56 6.41 2.13
N ILE A 86 3.59 7.31 1.96
CA ILE A 86 2.33 7.04 1.24
C ILE A 86 2.35 7.53 -0.22
N CYS A 87 3.50 7.94 -0.74
CA CYS A 87 3.65 8.42 -2.12
C CYS A 87 3.14 7.42 -3.17
N ILE A 88 3.42 6.13 -2.98
CA ILE A 88 2.98 5.06 -3.88
C ILE A 88 1.45 4.99 -3.97
N ILE A 89 0.76 5.13 -2.83
CA ILE A 89 -0.71 5.11 -2.78
C ILE A 89 -1.30 6.28 -3.57
N PHE A 90 -0.66 7.45 -3.48
CA PHE A 90 -1.08 8.63 -4.23
C PHE A 90 -0.97 8.41 -5.75
N PHE A 91 0.12 7.78 -6.19
CA PHE A 91 0.32 7.41 -7.60
C PHE A 91 -0.71 6.39 -8.11
N ASP A 92 -1.00 5.36 -7.33
CA ASP A 92 -1.99 4.34 -7.71
C ASP A 92 -3.40 4.95 -7.87
N CYS A 93 -3.76 5.85 -6.96
CA CYS A 93 -5.03 6.57 -7.04
C CYS A 93 -5.09 7.44 -8.31
N TRP A 94 -4.02 8.21 -8.57
CA TRP A 94 -3.94 9.07 -9.76
C TRP A 94 -3.99 8.28 -11.06
N ARG A 95 -3.25 7.16 -11.14
CA ARG A 95 -3.27 6.26 -12.30
C ARG A 95 -4.67 5.69 -12.55
N SER A 96 -5.35 5.26 -11.48
CA SER A 96 -6.72 4.74 -11.56
C SER A 96 -7.69 5.81 -12.10
N TYR A 97 -7.60 7.04 -11.58
CA TYR A 97 -8.40 8.16 -12.06
C TYR A 97 -8.15 8.46 -13.55
N LYS A 98 -6.88 8.51 -13.96
CA LYS A 98 -6.49 8.79 -15.35
C LYS A 98 -6.98 7.67 -16.30
N LEU A 99 -6.85 6.41 -15.90
CA LEU A 99 -7.38 5.26 -16.63
C LEU A 99 -8.90 5.34 -16.79
N CYS A 100 -9.63 5.66 -15.72
CA CYS A 100 -11.08 5.84 -15.78
C CYS A 100 -11.48 6.94 -16.77
N LYS A 101 -10.78 8.07 -16.77
CA LYS A 101 -11.07 9.19 -17.68
C LYS A 101 -10.80 8.86 -19.16
N ILE A 102 -9.84 7.99 -19.45
CA ILE A 102 -9.51 7.55 -20.81
C ILE A 102 -10.50 6.48 -21.31
N LYS A 103 -10.93 5.56 -20.44
CA LYS A 103 -11.81 4.43 -20.83
C LYS A 103 -13.28 4.82 -20.99
N TRP A 104 -13.68 5.96 -20.44
CA TRP A 104 -15.07 6.45 -20.44
C TRP A 104 -15.28 7.67 -21.35
N ASN A 105 -14.30 8.00 -22.19
CA ASN A 105 -14.41 8.89 -23.34
C ASN A 105 -14.14 8.09 -24.62
#